data_AF-A0AAU9CPC0-F1
#
_entry.id   AF-A0AAU9CPC0-F1
#
_cell.length_a   1.000
_cell.length_b   1.000
_cell.length_c   1.000
_cell.angle_alpha   90.00
_cell.angle_beta   90.00
_cell.angle_gamma   90.00
#
_symmetry.space_group_name_H-M   'P 1'
#
loop_
_entity.id
_entity.type
_entity.pdbx_description
1 polymer ?
#
loop_
_entity_poly.entity_id
_entity_poly.type
_entity_poly.pdbx_seq_one_letter_code
_entity_poly.pdbx_strand_id
1 'polypeptide(L)'
;MCCMRDPGYEEEWLTDSDDPFEDEIDIMDEDKFDGLTKNESERYKTFIPDYADTFLESFFEFDQERAGGLGFNKSNILNYLEHSFEVDLNNLEKQNENKGIVEFSTGNYPFGGIERFLITLKAFDLVPEECFDGFSVVAFDWVNEFEFNTIELPDRTEEYLKNRK
;
A
#
# COMPACT_ATOMS: atom_id res chain seq x y z
N MET A 1 16.07 -8.68 -5.34
CA MET A 1 16.17 -9.32 -6.66
C MET A 1 15.50 -8.35 -7.63
N CYS A 2 16.25 -7.76 -8.56
CA CYS A 2 15.78 -6.67 -9.42
C CYS A 2 15.34 -7.28 -10.76
N CYS A 3 14.08 -7.11 -11.13
CA CYS A 3 13.56 -7.60 -12.41
C CYS A 3 13.86 -6.57 -13.50
N MET A 4 14.88 -6.83 -14.33
CA MET A 4 15.10 -6.07 -15.56
C MET A 4 14.19 -6.64 -16.67
N ARG A 5 13.58 -5.77 -17.47
CA ARG A 5 12.90 -6.14 -18.73
C ARG A 5 13.95 -6.73 -19.70
N ASP A 6 13.62 -7.85 -20.33
CA ASP A 6 14.51 -8.51 -21.29
C ASP A 6 14.78 -7.60 -22.51
N PRO A 7 16.02 -7.52 -23.01
CA PRO A 7 16.34 -6.72 -24.18
C PRO A 7 15.77 -7.37 -25.45
N GLY A 8 14.85 -6.68 -26.13
CA GLY A 8 14.27 -7.11 -27.41
C GLY A 8 12.73 -7.10 -27.47
N TYR A 9 12.05 -6.63 -26.43
CA TYR A 9 10.59 -6.47 -26.45
C TYR A 9 10.20 -5.27 -27.34
N GLU A 10 9.59 -5.53 -28.49
CA GLU A 10 8.92 -4.51 -29.31
C GLU A 10 7.41 -4.55 -29.01
N GLU A 11 6.84 -3.38 -28.73
CA GLU A 11 5.45 -3.18 -28.32
C GLU A 11 4.57 -3.07 -29.58
N GLU A 12 3.83 -4.13 -29.91
CA GLU A 12 2.86 -4.12 -31.01
C GLU A 12 1.58 -3.39 -30.59
N TRP A 13 1.29 -2.27 -31.25
CA TRP A 13 0.03 -1.54 -31.09
C TRP A 13 -1.09 -2.31 -31.80
N LEU A 14 -1.97 -2.95 -31.04
CA LEU A 14 -3.17 -3.62 -31.55
C LEU A 14 -4.15 -2.59 -32.12
N THR A 15 -4.40 -2.68 -33.43
CA THR A 15 -5.50 -2.00 -34.13
C THR A 15 -6.77 -2.85 -34.01
N ASP A 16 -7.86 -2.23 -33.56
CA ASP A 16 -9.22 -2.79 -33.47
C ASP A 16 -9.66 -3.53 -34.74
N SER A 17 -9.94 -4.84 -34.61
CA SER A 17 -11.07 -5.51 -35.27
C SER A 17 -11.12 -7.00 -34.90
N ASP A 18 -12.31 -7.42 -34.44
CA ASP A 18 -12.77 -8.79 -34.17
C ASP A 18 -12.34 -9.41 -32.83
N ASP A 19 -13.20 -9.11 -31.85
CA ASP A 19 -13.24 -9.53 -30.45
C ASP A 19 -13.14 -11.06 -30.25
N PRO A 20 -12.02 -11.57 -29.68
CA PRO A 20 -11.90 -12.92 -29.15
C PRO A 20 -12.07 -12.99 -27.62
N PHE A 21 -12.49 -11.90 -26.95
CA PHE A 21 -12.57 -11.82 -25.49
C PHE A 21 -13.89 -12.33 -24.88
N GLU A 22 -14.80 -12.91 -25.66
CA GLU A 22 -15.99 -13.57 -25.09
C GLU A 22 -15.71 -14.99 -24.55
N ASP A 23 -14.52 -15.57 -24.78
CA ASP A 23 -14.16 -16.93 -24.33
C ASP A 23 -13.15 -17.01 -23.17
N GLU A 24 -12.81 -15.91 -22.49
CA GLU A 24 -12.00 -15.90 -21.25
C GLU A 24 -12.78 -15.41 -20.01
N ILE A 25 -14.12 -15.53 -20.03
CA ILE A 25 -14.96 -15.38 -18.84
C ILE A 25 -15.55 -16.76 -18.49
N ASP A 26 -14.69 -17.74 -18.17
CA ASP A 26 -15.14 -18.90 -17.40
C ASP A 26 -13.98 -19.63 -16.71
N ILE A 27 -13.39 -18.97 -15.71
CA ILE A 27 -12.91 -19.70 -14.53
C ILE A 27 -13.49 -18.99 -13.31
N MET A 28 -14.76 -19.30 -13.02
CA MET A 28 -15.26 -19.21 -11.65
C MET A 28 -14.44 -20.18 -10.79
N ASP A 29 -13.26 -19.74 -10.35
CA ASP A 29 -12.46 -20.45 -9.36
C ASP A 29 -13.29 -20.52 -8.06
N GLU A 30 -13.90 -21.68 -7.83
CA GLU A 30 -14.51 -22.06 -6.55
C GLU A 30 -13.48 -22.12 -5.39
N ASP A 31 -12.21 -21.85 -5.68
CA ASP A 31 -11.07 -21.87 -4.75
C ASP A 31 -10.63 -20.47 -4.26
N LYS A 32 -11.46 -19.43 -4.37
CA LYS A 32 -11.15 -18.10 -3.81
C LYS A 32 -11.31 -18.10 -2.29
N PHE A 33 -10.21 -18.20 -1.55
CA PHE A 33 -10.17 -17.92 -0.12
C PHE A 33 -10.12 -16.41 0.09
N ASP A 34 -11.22 -15.80 0.54
CA ASP A 34 -11.31 -14.35 0.77
C ASP A 34 -10.95 -13.48 -0.46
N GLY A 35 -11.28 -13.98 -1.66
CA GLY A 35 -10.97 -13.31 -2.93
C GLY A 35 -9.57 -13.55 -3.49
N LEU A 36 -8.69 -14.25 -2.76
CA LEU A 36 -7.33 -14.59 -3.19
C LEU A 36 -7.31 -15.85 -4.06
N THR A 37 -6.51 -15.84 -5.12
CA THR A 37 -6.06 -17.06 -5.80
C THR A 37 -5.21 -17.90 -4.84
N LYS A 38 -5.04 -19.18 -5.16
CA LYS A 38 -4.18 -20.10 -4.38
C LYS A 38 -2.76 -19.56 -4.20
N ASN A 39 -2.16 -19.01 -5.26
CA ASN A 39 -0.80 -18.47 -5.21
C ASN A 39 -0.72 -17.22 -4.32
N GLU A 40 -1.71 -16.33 -4.35
CA GLU A 40 -1.74 -15.14 -3.48
C GLU A 40 -1.95 -15.53 -2.01
N SER A 41 -2.80 -16.52 -1.75
CA SER A 41 -3.00 -17.08 -0.41
C SER A 41 -1.72 -17.69 0.17
N GLU A 42 -0.95 -18.41 -0.66
CA GLU A 42 0.34 -18.98 -0.25
C GLU A 42 1.38 -17.87 0.02
N ARG A 43 1.43 -16.81 -0.80
CA ARG A 43 2.30 -15.65 -0.56
C ARG A 43 1.93 -14.93 0.75
N TYR A 44 0.65 -14.67 0.97
CA TYR A 44 0.16 -14.01 2.17
C TYR A 44 0.65 -14.73 3.43
N LYS A 45 0.37 -16.04 3.52
CA LYS A 45 0.77 -16.88 4.67
C LYS A 45 2.29 -16.99 4.83
N THR A 46 3.05 -16.78 3.76
CA THR A 46 4.51 -16.84 3.80
C THR A 46 5.12 -15.53 4.30
N PHE A 47 4.58 -14.38 3.88
CA PHE A 47 5.20 -13.08 4.11
C PHE A 47 4.55 -12.26 5.22
N ILE A 48 3.28 -12.52 5.54
CA ILE A 48 2.55 -11.81 6.59
C ILE A 48 2.60 -12.65 7.88
N PRO A 49 3.31 -12.20 8.93
CA PRO A 49 3.35 -12.90 10.20
C PRO A 49 1.99 -12.90 10.90
N ASP A 50 1.75 -13.90 11.75
CA ASP A 50 0.48 -14.05 12.51
C ASP A 50 0.08 -12.79 13.29
N TYR A 51 1.05 -12.06 13.86
CA TYR A 51 0.77 -10.82 14.61
C TYR A 51 0.25 -9.71 13.69
N ALA A 52 0.81 -9.60 12.49
CA ALA A 52 0.39 -8.62 11.49
C ALA A 52 -0.96 -9.01 10.90
N ASP A 53 -1.18 -10.30 10.62
CA ASP A 53 -2.48 -10.82 10.15
C ASP A 53 -3.58 -10.53 11.18
N THR A 54 -3.32 -10.80 12.47
CA THR A 54 -4.28 -10.51 13.55
C THR A 54 -4.64 -9.02 13.63
N PHE A 55 -3.65 -8.14 13.47
CA PHE A 55 -3.89 -6.69 13.43
C PHE A 55 -4.72 -6.28 12.20
N LEU A 56 -4.38 -6.82 11.02
CA LEU A 56 -5.08 -6.54 9.78
C LEU A 56 -6.53 -7.04 9.81
N GLU A 57 -6.79 -8.23 10.36
CA GLU A 57 -8.16 -8.74 10.58
C GLU A 57 -8.98 -7.78 11.44
N SER A 58 -8.39 -7.28 12.53
CA SER A 58 -9.05 -6.30 13.41
C SER A 58 -9.33 -4.98 12.67
N PHE A 59 -8.40 -4.54 11.81
CA PHE A 59 -8.61 -3.37 10.96
C PHE A 59 -9.73 -3.60 9.93
N PHE A 60 -9.81 -4.77 9.30
CA PHE A 60 -10.86 -5.09 8.32
C PHE A 60 -12.24 -5.10 8.96
N GLU A 61 -12.37 -5.66 10.17
CA GLU A 61 -13.61 -5.59 10.94
C GLU A 61 -14.00 -4.13 11.23
N PHE A 62 -13.04 -3.33 11.72
CA PHE A 62 -13.24 -1.91 11.98
C PHE A 62 -13.67 -1.13 10.72
N ASP A 63 -12.99 -1.34 9.60
CA ASP A 63 -13.27 -0.66 8.35
C ASP A 63 -14.60 -1.13 7.74
N GLN A 64 -14.95 -2.40 7.87
CA GLN A 64 -16.25 -2.92 7.44
C GLN A 64 -17.40 -2.30 8.24
N GLU A 65 -17.23 -2.06 9.54
CA GLU A 65 -18.22 -1.33 10.34
C GLU A 65 -18.40 0.13 9.87
N ARG A 66 -17.31 0.78 9.44
CA ARG A 66 -17.30 2.18 8.99
C ARG A 66 -17.76 2.36 7.54
N ALA A 67 -17.30 1.51 6.63
CA ALA A 67 -17.50 1.60 5.18
C ALA A 67 -18.59 0.65 4.64
N GLY A 68 -19.11 -0.26 5.46
CA GLY A 68 -20.09 -1.28 5.07
C GLY A 68 -19.49 -2.33 4.14
N GLY A 69 -20.25 -2.80 3.14
CA GLY A 69 -19.80 -3.83 2.18
C GLY A 69 -18.68 -3.40 1.22
N LEU A 70 -18.15 -2.18 1.37
CA LEU A 70 -16.98 -1.68 0.65
C LEU A 70 -15.70 -1.72 1.50
N GLY A 71 -15.78 -2.29 2.72
CA GLY A 71 -14.64 -2.43 3.60
C GLY A 71 -13.56 -3.35 3.01
N PHE A 72 -12.31 -3.15 3.43
CA PHE A 72 -11.18 -3.93 2.93
C PHE A 72 -11.19 -5.38 3.40
N ASN A 73 -10.61 -6.25 2.59
CA ASN A 73 -10.27 -7.63 2.95
C ASN A 73 -8.80 -7.96 2.62
N LYS A 74 -8.39 -9.20 2.89
CA LYS A 74 -7.01 -9.66 2.68
C LYS A 74 -6.56 -9.55 1.22
N SER A 75 -7.46 -9.82 0.27
CA SER A 75 -7.15 -9.65 -1.17
C SER A 75 -6.92 -8.20 -1.55
N ASN A 76 -7.66 -7.27 -0.96
CA ASN A 76 -7.50 -5.86 -1.26
C ASN A 76 -6.18 -5.29 -0.74
N ILE A 77 -5.68 -5.72 0.43
CA ILE A 77 -4.41 -5.19 0.95
C ILE A 77 -3.21 -5.71 0.16
N LEU A 78 -3.23 -6.98 -0.28
CA LEU A 78 -2.18 -7.51 -1.13
C LEU A 78 -2.19 -6.86 -2.50
N ASN A 79 -3.36 -6.79 -3.14
CA ASN A 79 -3.48 -6.13 -4.43
C ASN A 79 -3.09 -4.66 -4.35
N TYR A 80 -3.42 -4.00 -3.23
CA TYR A 80 -2.92 -2.66 -2.94
C TYR A 80 -1.40 -2.64 -2.92
N LEU A 81 -0.73 -3.40 -2.05
CA LEU A 81 0.73 -3.36 -1.94
C LEU A 81 1.47 -3.80 -3.21
N GLU A 82 0.94 -4.78 -3.95
CA GLU A 82 1.57 -5.31 -5.16
C GLU A 82 1.32 -4.45 -6.41
N HIS A 83 0.15 -3.81 -6.52
CA HIS A 83 -0.30 -3.19 -7.77
C HIS A 83 -0.87 -1.78 -7.61
N SER A 84 -1.66 -1.52 -6.55
CA SER A 84 -2.45 -0.29 -6.44
C SER A 84 -1.90 0.72 -5.43
N PHE A 85 -0.74 0.44 -4.81
CA PHE A 85 -0.11 1.38 -3.89
C PHE A 85 0.32 2.63 -4.66
N GLU A 86 0.60 2.49 -5.97
CA GLU A 86 0.96 3.58 -6.87
C GLU A 86 2.08 4.46 -6.29
N VAL A 87 2.96 3.84 -5.51
CA VAL A 87 4.18 4.46 -5.02
C VAL A 87 5.39 3.62 -5.38
N ASP A 88 6.46 4.31 -5.71
CA ASP A 88 7.80 3.76 -5.83
C ASP A 88 8.52 3.97 -4.50
N LEU A 89 8.94 2.87 -3.86
CA LEU A 89 9.82 2.94 -2.69
C LEU A 89 11.23 3.32 -3.17
N ASN A 90 11.61 4.58 -2.94
CA ASN A 90 12.86 5.14 -3.45
C ASN A 90 14.05 4.78 -2.56
N ASN A 91 13.86 4.87 -1.23
CA ASN A 91 14.94 4.72 -0.28
C ASN A 91 14.43 4.22 1.08
N LEU A 92 15.29 3.49 1.79
CA LEU A 92 15.07 3.08 3.17
C LEU A 92 16.32 3.42 3.97
N GLU A 93 16.23 4.40 4.85
CA GLU A 93 17.32 4.85 5.69
C GLU A 93 17.07 4.44 7.14
N LYS A 94 17.98 3.67 7.73
CA LYS A 94 17.96 3.42 9.18
C LYS A 94 18.65 4.57 9.91
N GLN A 95 17.91 5.30 10.73
CA GLN A 95 18.49 6.36 11.56
C GLN A 95 19.10 5.81 12.86
N ASN A 96 18.42 4.87 13.50
CA ASN A 96 18.90 4.19 14.72
C ASN A 96 18.16 2.85 14.93
N GLU A 97 18.30 2.24 16.10
CA GLU A 97 17.66 0.94 16.42
C GLU A 97 16.13 0.99 16.38
N ASN A 98 15.52 2.16 16.62
CA ASN A 98 14.07 2.33 16.78
C ASN A 98 13.45 3.24 15.71
N LYS A 99 14.25 3.86 14.83
CA LYS A 99 13.76 4.80 13.81
C LYS A 99 14.40 4.57 12.46
N GLY A 100 13.58 4.72 11.42
CA GLY A 100 14.01 4.76 10.03
C GLY A 100 13.13 5.71 9.22
N ILE A 101 13.60 6.05 8.04
CA ILE A 101 12.90 6.86 7.05
C ILE A 101 12.63 5.97 5.85
N VAL A 102 11.37 5.94 5.41
CA VAL A 102 10.97 5.38 4.13
C VAL A 102 10.71 6.55 3.19
N GLU A 103 11.48 6.64 2.11
CA GLU A 103 11.22 7.60 1.05
C GLU A 103 10.47 6.90 -0.07
N PHE A 104 9.37 7.50 -0.50
CA PHE A 104 8.59 7.00 -1.62
C PHE A 104 8.12 8.16 -2.50
N SER A 105 7.94 7.86 -3.79
CA SER A 105 7.36 8.74 -4.80
C SER A 105 6.01 8.17 -5.18
N THR A 106 5.06 8.99 -5.59
CA THR A 106 3.73 8.50 -6.00
C THR A 106 3.25 9.22 -7.24
N GLY A 107 2.47 8.51 -8.05
CA GLY A 107 1.94 9.01 -9.32
C GLY A 107 0.75 9.96 -9.20
N ASN A 108 0.03 9.96 -8.07
CA ASN A 108 -1.28 10.61 -7.94
C ASN A 108 -1.46 11.34 -6.60
N TYR A 109 -2.11 12.52 -6.60
CA TYR A 109 -2.49 13.30 -5.39
C TYR A 109 -3.95 13.79 -5.48
N PRO A 110 -4.77 13.78 -4.40
CA PRO A 110 -4.46 13.30 -3.05
C PRO A 110 -4.35 11.77 -2.98
N PHE A 111 -3.48 11.27 -2.10
CA PHE A 111 -3.17 9.85 -2.00
C PHE A 111 -4.39 9.07 -1.50
N GLY A 112 -5.15 8.44 -2.38
CA GLY A 112 -6.30 7.57 -2.06
C GLY A 112 -5.91 6.24 -1.41
N GLY A 113 -4.88 6.25 -0.55
CA GLY A 113 -4.30 5.04 0.01
C GLY A 113 -3.25 5.27 1.11
N ILE A 114 -2.79 6.50 1.39
CA ILE A 114 -1.75 6.68 2.41
C ILE A 114 -2.16 6.09 3.77
N GLU A 115 -3.43 6.23 4.16
CA GLU A 115 -4.01 5.56 5.33
C GLU A 115 -3.76 4.05 5.31
N ARG A 116 -4.05 3.37 4.20
CA ARG A 116 -3.82 1.91 4.05
C ARG A 116 -2.34 1.55 4.15
N PHE A 117 -1.46 2.40 3.62
CA PHE A 117 -0.03 2.20 3.78
C PHE A 117 0.41 2.37 5.24
N LEU A 118 -0.06 3.41 5.92
CA LEU A 118 0.25 3.63 7.34
C LEU A 118 -0.28 2.48 8.21
N ILE A 119 -1.49 1.98 7.92
CA ILE A 119 -2.06 0.80 8.57
C ILE A 119 -1.23 -0.45 8.28
N THR A 120 -0.79 -0.65 7.04
CA THR A 120 0.13 -1.75 6.69
C THR A 120 1.40 -1.64 7.52
N LEU A 121 2.03 -0.47 7.60
CA LEU A 121 3.22 -0.27 8.42
C LEU A 121 2.95 -0.60 9.90
N LYS A 122 1.84 -0.13 10.46
CA LYS A 122 1.45 -0.44 11.84
C LYS A 122 1.23 -1.93 12.09
N ALA A 123 0.73 -2.68 11.10
CA ALA A 123 0.59 -4.14 11.22
C ALA A 123 1.94 -4.83 11.45
N PHE A 124 3.05 -4.23 11.00
CA PHE A 124 4.41 -4.71 11.22
C PHE A 124 5.12 -4.02 12.40
N ASP A 125 4.36 -3.45 13.35
CA ASP A 125 4.86 -2.67 14.48
C ASP A 125 5.69 -1.43 14.08
N LEU A 126 5.53 -0.96 12.84
CA LEU A 126 6.15 0.28 12.36
C LEU A 126 5.15 1.42 12.50
N VAL A 127 5.27 2.20 13.58
CA VAL A 127 4.34 3.30 13.86
C VAL A 127 4.79 4.57 13.13
N PRO A 128 4.02 5.08 12.15
CA PRO A 128 4.35 6.31 11.46
C PRO A 128 4.20 7.51 12.41
N GLU A 129 5.25 8.32 12.52
CA GLU A 129 5.28 9.53 13.36
C GLU A 129 5.08 10.80 12.53
N GLU A 130 5.83 10.94 11.44
CA GLU A 130 5.85 12.15 10.60
C GLU A 130 5.97 11.77 9.11
N CYS A 131 5.43 12.60 8.22
CA CYS A 131 5.53 12.46 6.77
C CYS A 131 5.66 13.83 6.10
N PHE A 132 6.51 13.94 5.08
CA PHE A 132 6.45 15.06 4.15
C PHE A 132 5.49 14.68 3.01
N ASP A 133 4.32 15.30 2.95
CA ASP A 133 3.24 14.94 2.04
C ASP A 133 3.37 15.52 0.61
N GLY A 134 4.50 16.18 0.33
CA GLY A 134 4.73 16.93 -0.91
C GLY A 134 4.59 18.44 -0.76
N PHE A 135 3.91 18.90 0.30
CA PHE A 135 3.70 20.32 0.59
C PHE A 135 4.22 20.69 1.98
N SER A 136 3.91 19.88 2.99
CA SER A 136 4.20 20.14 4.39
C SER A 136 4.69 18.88 5.09
N VAL A 137 5.48 19.07 6.15
CA VAL A 137 5.73 18.01 7.13
C VAL A 137 4.52 17.96 8.06
N VAL A 138 3.88 16.80 8.13
CA VAL A 138 2.77 16.51 9.04
C VAL A 138 3.20 15.47 10.06
N ALA A 139 2.77 15.65 11.31
CA ALA A 139 2.79 14.60 12.33
C ALA A 139 1.47 13.84 12.35
N PHE A 140 1.53 12.55 12.63
CA PHE A 140 0.36 11.70 12.82
C PHE A 140 0.02 11.58 14.31
N ASP A 141 -1.15 12.09 14.69
CA ASP A 141 -1.71 11.97 16.04
C ASP A 141 -2.76 10.85 16.05
N TRP A 142 -2.33 9.65 16.45
CA TRP A 142 -3.17 8.45 16.47
C TRP A 142 -4.23 8.56 17.57
N VAL A 143 -5.49 8.66 17.17
CA VAL A 143 -6.65 8.74 18.06
C VAL A 143 -6.97 7.36 18.64
N ASN A 144 -6.80 6.33 17.82
CA ASN A 144 -6.92 4.93 18.19
C ASN A 144 -5.97 4.07 17.33
N GLU A 145 -6.16 2.75 17.35
CA GLU A 145 -5.31 1.81 16.62
C GLU A 145 -5.41 1.98 15.09
N PHE A 146 -6.52 2.50 14.57
CA PHE A 146 -6.81 2.57 13.14
C PHE A 146 -7.02 3.99 12.60
N GLU A 147 -7.24 4.97 13.47
CA GLU A 147 -7.52 6.35 13.08
C GLU A 147 -6.48 7.32 13.63
N PHE A 148 -6.19 8.35 12.85
CA PHE A 148 -5.27 9.41 13.18
C PHE A 148 -5.73 10.76 12.63
N ASN A 149 -5.27 11.83 13.27
CA ASN A 149 -5.32 13.17 12.71
C ASN A 149 -3.94 13.55 12.17
N THR A 150 -3.89 14.49 11.24
CA THR A 150 -2.64 15.11 10.80
C THR A 150 -2.48 16.49 11.43
N ILE A 151 -1.27 16.78 11.90
CA ILE A 151 -0.90 18.09 12.47
C ILE A 151 0.24 18.64 11.62
N GLU A 152 0.01 19.74 10.90
CA GLU A 152 1.07 20.43 10.16
C GLU A 152 2.17 20.95 11.10
N LEU A 153 3.42 20.80 10.69
CA LEU A 153 4.60 21.27 11.41
C LEU A 153 5.35 22.31 10.55
N PRO A 154 5.00 23.61 10.62
CA PRO A 154 5.58 24.65 9.77
C PRO A 154 7.10 24.78 9.93
N ASP A 155 7.61 24.76 11.17
CA ASP A 155 9.05 24.87 11.44
C ASP A 155 9.85 23.69 10.83
N ARG A 156 9.29 22.48 10.92
CA ARG A 156 9.87 21.28 10.30
C ARG A 156 9.81 21.33 8.78
N THR A 157 8.72 21.87 8.23
CA THR A 157 8.56 22.07 6.80
C THR A 157 9.63 23.03 6.27
N GLU A 158 9.86 24.14 6.96
CA GLU A 158 10.93 25.06 6.60
C GLU A 158 12.31 24.41 6.66
N GLU A 159 12.58 23.63 7.71
CA GLU A 159 13.84 22.91 7.87
C GLU A 159 14.06 21.90 6.73
N TYR A 160 13.05 21.08 6.45
CA TYR A 160 13.08 20.07 5.38
C TYR A 160 13.32 20.70 4.00
N LEU A 161 12.60 21.78 3.67
CA LEU A 161 12.74 22.47 2.39
C LEU A 161 14.09 23.19 2.23
N LYS A 162 14.73 23.62 3.33
CA LYS A 162 16.09 24.20 3.29
C LYS A 162 17.14 23.13 3.00
N ASN A 163 16.98 21.91 3.54
CA ASN A 163 17.94 20.82 3.39
C ASN A 163 17.79 20.03 2.08
N ARG A 164 16.69 20.22 1.32
CA ARG A 164 16.44 19.57 0.03
C ARG A 164 17.09 20.25 -1.18
N LYS A 165 17.77 21.40 -0.98
CA LYS A 165 18.49 22.15 -2.02
C LYS A 165 19.96 21.79 -2.07
#